data_AF-A0A538Q099-F1
#
_entry.id   AF-A0A538Q099-F1
#
_cell.length_a   1.000
_cell.length_b   1.000
_cell.length_c   1.000
_cell.angle_alpha   90.00
_cell.angle_beta   90.00
_cell.angle_gamma   90.00
#
_symmetry.space_group_name_H-M   'P 1'
#
loop_
_entity.id
_entity.type
_entity.pdbx_description
1 polymer ?
#
loop_
_entity_poly.entity_id
_entity_poly.type
_entity_poly.pdbx_seq_one_letter_code
_entity_poly.pdbx_strand_id
1 'polypeptide(L)'
;MARRFKIIICRGPECGDRHGSAVLHDVFQAALEAHGAQEHTELMWQSCFGRCTQGPNVLVREILTGEAPPVLGTGFATLPGPRGITALYNRMDTQRVAHVVAEHVMRGRIVREYVEPPGIHPSDPVAVRTKDS
;
A
#
# COMPACT_ATOMS: atom_id res chain seq x y z
N MET A 1 12.59 -16.26 10.55
CA MET A 1 13.03 -15.45 9.38
C MET A 1 12.18 -14.19 9.37
N ALA A 2 12.77 -13.00 9.46
CA ALA A 2 12.02 -11.76 9.48
C ALA A 2 11.43 -11.47 8.10
N ARG A 3 10.14 -11.11 8.04
CA ARG A 3 9.50 -10.69 6.79
C ARG A 3 10.10 -9.36 6.35
N ARG A 4 10.30 -9.20 5.04
CA ARG A 4 10.77 -7.95 4.46
C ARG A 4 9.63 -7.20 3.81
N PHE A 5 9.59 -5.88 3.93
CA PHE A 5 8.53 -5.06 3.34
C PHE A 5 9.09 -3.91 2.54
N LYS A 6 8.39 -3.55 1.47
CA LYS A 6 8.57 -2.29 0.77
C LYS A 6 7.38 -1.38 1.06
N ILE A 7 7.67 -0.17 1.52
CA ILE A 7 6.71 0.85 1.89
C ILE A 7 6.86 1.99 0.88
N ILE A 8 5.85 2.17 0.05
CA ILE A 8 5.84 3.14 -1.04
C ILE A 8 4.84 4.26 -0.71
N ILE A 9 5.34 5.47 -0.50
CA ILE A 9 4.54 6.64 -0.17
C ILE A 9 4.23 7.43 -1.45
N CYS A 10 2.96 7.78 -1.65
CA CYS A 10 2.55 8.63 -2.77
C CYS A 10 3.04 10.07 -2.56
N ARG A 11 3.70 10.65 -3.57
CA ARG A 11 4.18 12.05 -3.59
C ARG A 11 3.62 12.87 -4.77
N GLY A 12 2.54 12.40 -5.39
CA GLY A 12 1.87 13.16 -6.45
C GLY A 12 1.23 14.44 -5.91
N PRO A 13 0.90 15.42 -6.77
CA PRO A 13 0.47 16.76 -6.32
C PRO A 13 -0.65 16.73 -5.27
N GLU A 14 -1.63 15.84 -5.44
CA GLU A 14 -2.73 15.70 -4.48
C GLU A 14 -2.29 15.13 -3.13
N CYS A 15 -1.63 13.96 -3.11
CA CYS A 15 -1.16 13.37 -1.84
C CYS A 15 -0.09 14.25 -1.18
N GLY A 16 0.80 14.80 -2.00
CA GLY A 16 1.96 15.52 -1.56
C GLY A 16 1.67 16.94 -1.11
N ASP A 17 1.13 17.75 -2.01
CA ASP A 17 1.01 19.19 -1.80
C ASP A 17 -0.29 19.55 -1.09
N ARG A 18 -1.37 18.80 -1.36
CA ARG A 18 -2.69 19.07 -0.75
C ARG A 18 -2.98 18.26 0.50
N HIS A 19 -2.53 17.00 0.55
CA HIS A 19 -2.77 16.12 1.70
C HIS A 19 -1.53 15.91 2.58
N GLY A 20 -0.40 16.55 2.28
CA GLY A 20 0.75 16.62 3.17
C GLY A 20 1.58 15.33 3.30
N SER A 21 1.60 14.44 2.31
CA SER A 21 2.29 13.15 2.40
C SER A 21 3.81 13.24 2.59
N ALA A 22 4.44 14.41 2.42
CA ALA A 22 5.87 14.61 2.65
C ALA A 22 6.28 14.18 4.07
N VAL A 23 5.49 14.56 5.08
CA VAL A 23 5.81 14.26 6.49
C VAL A 23 5.79 12.77 6.79
N LEU A 24 5.05 11.98 6.00
CA LEU A 24 4.87 10.55 6.26
C LEU A 24 6.18 9.79 6.14
N HIS A 25 7.14 10.24 5.34
CA HIS A 25 8.42 9.55 5.22
C HIS A 25 9.22 9.60 6.52
N ASP A 26 9.33 10.79 7.13
CA ASP A 26 10.05 10.95 8.40
C ASP A 26 9.34 10.20 9.53
N VAL A 27 8.00 10.20 9.52
CA VAL A 27 7.19 9.47 10.51
C VAL A 27 7.33 7.96 10.35
N PHE A 28 7.34 7.44 9.11
CA PHE A 28 7.63 6.03 8.86
C PHE A 28 9.04 5.67 9.31
N GLN A 29 10.04 6.50 8.97
CA GLN A 29 11.43 6.27 9.36
C GLN A 29 11.56 6.16 10.88
N ALA A 30 11.01 7.12 11.63
CA ALA A 30 11.03 7.11 13.09
C ALA A 30 10.28 5.91 13.69
N ALA A 31 9.11 5.56 13.15
CA ALA A 31 8.32 4.43 13.63
C ALA A 31 9.03 3.08 13.37
N LEU A 32 9.70 2.93 12.23
CA LEU A 32 10.48 1.74 11.88
C LEU A 32 11.73 1.60 12.76
N GLU A 33 12.41 2.71 13.04
CA GLU A 33 13.56 2.77 13.94
C GLU A 33 13.18 2.35 15.36
N ALA A 34 12.07 2.88 15.89
CA ALA A 34 11.55 2.53 17.22
C ALA A 34 11.24 1.03 17.39
N HIS A 35 11.02 0.31 16.28
CA HIS A 35 10.78 -1.13 16.28
C HIS A 35 11.98 -1.97 15.81
N GLY A 36 13.12 -1.34 15.47
CA GLY A 36 14.29 -2.03 14.93
C GLY A 36 14.05 -2.70 13.57
N ALA A 37 13.12 -2.17 12.76
CA ALA A 37 12.66 -2.80 11.52
C ALA A 37 13.44 -2.36 10.26
N GLN A 38 14.33 -1.38 10.38
CA GLN A 38 14.98 -0.70 9.25
C GLN A 38 15.70 -1.65 8.29
N GLU A 39 16.39 -2.68 8.79
CA GLU A 39 17.11 -3.67 7.96
C GLU A 39 16.19 -4.58 7.14
N HIS A 40 14.89 -4.62 7.48
CA HIS A 40 13.90 -5.45 6.82
C HIS A 40 12.87 -4.63 6.05
N THR A 41 13.08 -3.32 5.94
CA THR A 41 12.15 -2.43 5.25
C THR A 41 12.83 -1.52 4.25
N GLU A 42 12.18 -1.32 3.11
CA GLU A 42 12.58 -0.34 2.10
C GLU A 42 11.51 0.75 2.03
N LEU A 43 11.89 2.00 2.34
CA LEU A 43 11.02 3.16 2.21
C LEU A 43 11.29 3.87 0.88
N MET A 44 10.24 4.18 0.12
CA MET A 44 10.40 4.82 -1.19
C MET A 44 9.24 5.75 -1.55
N TRP A 45 9.49 6.62 -2.52
CA TRP A 45 8.48 7.49 -3.12
C TRP A 45 7.93 6.92 -4.42
N GLN A 46 6.67 7.23 -4.71
CA GLN A 46 6.03 7.03 -6.01
C GLN A 46 5.18 8.25 -6.38
N SER A 47 5.13 8.60 -7.67
CA SER A 47 4.38 9.74 -8.17
C SER A 47 2.87 9.62 -7.93
N CYS A 48 2.16 8.57 -8.34
CA CYS A 48 0.72 8.47 -8.08
C CYS A 48 0.22 7.02 -8.05
N PHE A 49 -0.85 6.76 -7.29
CA PHE A 49 -1.59 5.49 -7.27
C PHE A 49 -3.00 5.60 -7.89
N GLY A 50 -3.36 6.74 -8.48
CA GLY A 50 -4.69 6.98 -9.05
C GLY A 50 -5.80 7.15 -8.00
N ARG A 51 -5.45 7.26 -6.70
CA ARG A 51 -6.39 7.34 -5.58
C ARG A 51 -6.41 8.70 -4.89
N CYS A 52 -6.38 9.77 -5.68
CA CYS A 52 -6.20 11.13 -5.18
C CYS A 52 -7.22 11.52 -4.10
N THR A 53 -8.50 11.17 -4.28
CA THR A 53 -9.61 11.46 -3.34
C THR A 53 -9.52 10.70 -2.02
N GLN A 54 -8.62 9.71 -1.94
CA GLN A 54 -8.37 8.87 -0.77
C GLN A 54 -6.98 9.11 -0.18
N GLY A 55 -6.26 10.13 -0.65
CA GLY A 55 -4.92 10.46 -0.17
C GLY A 55 -4.87 10.99 1.28
N PRO A 56 -3.69 10.96 1.93
CA PRO A 56 -2.43 10.39 1.46
C PRO A 56 -2.46 8.86 1.34
N ASN A 57 -1.83 8.33 0.30
CA ASN A 57 -1.83 6.90 -0.02
C ASN A 57 -0.46 6.26 0.21
N VAL A 58 -0.43 5.08 0.82
CA VAL A 58 0.80 4.32 1.10
C VAL A 58 0.60 2.85 0.77
N LEU A 59 1.43 2.28 -0.10
CA LEU A 59 1.45 0.86 -0.41
C LEU A 59 2.49 0.16 0.46
N VAL A 60 2.05 -0.81 1.26
CA VAL A 60 2.94 -1.70 2.01
C VAL A 60 2.84 -3.07 1.36
N ARG A 61 3.95 -3.58 0.83
CA ARG A 61 4.03 -4.89 0.17
C ARG A 61 5.10 -5.75 0.80
N GLU A 62 4.81 -7.02 1.00
CA GLU A 62 5.81 -8.00 1.39
C GLU A 62 6.78 -8.28 0.24
N ILE A 63 8.07 -8.39 0.54
CA ILE A 63 9.12 -8.80 -0.40
C ILE A 63 9.30 -10.31 -0.23
N LEU A 64 8.84 -11.07 -1.21
CA LEU A 64 9.02 -12.52 -1.24
C LEU A 64 10.40 -12.85 -1.84
N THR A 65 11.25 -13.52 -1.08
CA THR A 65 12.55 -14.00 -1.59
C THR A 65 12.35 -15.20 -2.52
N GLY A 66 12.93 -15.15 -3.72
CA GLY A 66 12.92 -16.25 -4.69
C GLY A 66 11.91 -16.15 -5.83
N GLU A 67 11.35 -14.97 -6.10
CA GLU A 67 10.50 -14.78 -7.29
C GLU A 67 11.34 -14.88 -8.57
N ALA A 68 11.03 -15.88 -9.40
CA ALA A 68 11.37 -15.84 -10.81
C ALA A 68 10.70 -14.61 -11.46
N PRO A 69 11.36 -13.94 -12.42
CA PRO A 69 10.71 -12.92 -13.23
C PRO A 69 9.39 -13.45 -13.80
N PRO A 70 8.37 -12.62 -14.01
CA PRO A 70 7.16 -13.06 -14.68
C PRO A 70 7.55 -13.70 -16.02
N VAL A 71 7.37 -15.01 -16.13
CA VAL A 71 7.57 -15.73 -17.38
C VAL A 71 6.44 -15.28 -18.29
N LEU A 72 6.77 -14.56 -19.37
CA LEU A 72 5.81 -14.23 -20.41
C LEU A 72 5.32 -15.54 -21.05
N GLY A 73 4.24 -16.11 -20.52
CA GLY A 73 3.51 -17.20 -21.15
C GLY A 73 2.73 -16.69 -22.35
N THR A 74 2.52 -17.57 -23.34
CA THR A 74 1.85 -17.33 -24.63
C THR A 74 0.33 -17.12 -24.54
N GLY A 75 -0.15 -16.38 -23.54
CA GLY A 75 -1.58 -16.11 -23.37
C GLY A 75 -1.83 -14.80 -22.63
N PHE A 76 -2.84 -14.06 -23.09
CA PHE A 76 -3.40 -12.85 -22.48
C PHE A 76 -4.05 -13.06 -21.09
N ALA A 77 -3.67 -14.11 -20.36
CA ALA A 77 -4.09 -14.31 -18.98
C ALA A 77 -3.25 -13.39 -18.08
N THR A 78 -3.89 -12.31 -17.62
CA THR A 78 -3.31 -11.37 -16.67
C THR A 78 -2.86 -12.10 -15.42
N LEU A 79 -1.65 -11.75 -14.96
CA LEU A 79 -0.96 -12.37 -13.82
C LEU A 79 -1.83 -12.49 -12.55
N PRO A 80 -1.55 -13.48 -11.67
CA PRO A 80 -2.20 -13.60 -10.37
C PRO A 80 -2.01 -12.32 -9.56
N GLY A 81 -3.04 -11.95 -8.79
CA GLY A 81 -3.06 -10.76 -7.93
C GLY A 81 -1.87 -10.67 -6.96
N PRO A 82 -1.75 -9.55 -6.22
CA PRO A 82 -0.60 -9.31 -5.35
C PRO A 82 -0.34 -10.51 -4.42
N ARG A 83 0.84 -11.12 -4.56
CA ARG A 83 1.30 -12.22 -3.71
C ARG A 83 1.88 -11.63 -2.41
N GLY A 84 1.75 -12.36 -1.31
CA GLY A 84 2.21 -11.93 0.02
C GLY A 84 1.28 -10.91 0.69
N ILE A 85 1.68 -10.41 1.86
CA ILE A 85 0.88 -9.51 2.69
C ILE A 85 1.00 -8.08 2.17
N THR A 86 0.11 -7.71 1.24
CA THR A 86 0.13 -6.43 0.53
C THR A 86 -1.17 -5.65 0.74
N ALA A 87 -1.06 -4.35 1.03
CA ALA A 87 -2.20 -3.45 1.20
C ALA A 87 -1.87 -2.01 0.76
N LEU A 88 -2.83 -1.34 0.13
CA LEU A 88 -2.79 0.10 -0.15
C LEU A 88 -3.63 0.82 0.90
N TYR A 89 -2.95 1.55 1.78
CA TYR A 89 -3.58 2.31 2.84
C TYR A 89 -3.93 3.72 2.36
N ASN A 90 -5.06 4.21 2.84
CA ASN A 90 -5.67 5.47 2.46
C ASN A 90 -5.80 6.41 3.66
N ARG A 91 -5.89 7.72 3.38
CA ARG A 91 -6.01 8.81 4.36
C ARG A 91 -4.96 8.69 5.47
N MET A 92 -3.72 8.36 5.09
CA MET A 92 -2.66 8.15 6.06
C MET A 92 -2.30 9.45 6.78
N ASP A 93 -2.21 9.35 8.10
CA ASP A 93 -1.74 10.38 9.02
C ASP A 93 -0.68 9.77 9.96
N THR A 94 -0.14 10.56 10.88
CA THR A 94 0.94 10.11 11.77
C THR A 94 0.52 8.98 12.70
N GLN A 95 -0.73 8.96 13.18
CA GLN A 95 -1.25 7.90 14.06
C GLN A 95 -1.43 6.60 13.29
N ARG A 96 -1.99 6.68 12.07
CA ARG A 96 -2.15 5.52 11.19
C ARG A 96 -0.80 4.92 10.80
N VAL A 97 0.23 5.74 10.59
CA VAL A 97 1.59 5.23 10.31
C VAL A 97 2.08 4.35 11.45
N ALA A 98 2.00 4.83 12.69
CA ALA A 98 2.43 4.06 13.85
C ALA A 98 1.67 2.72 13.96
N HIS A 99 0.35 2.73 13.75
CA HIS A 99 -0.46 1.52 13.79
C HIS A 99 -0.13 0.54 12.64
N VAL A 100 0.04 1.04 11.42
CA VAL A 100 0.42 0.23 10.25
C VAL A 100 1.80 -0.41 10.45
N VAL A 101 2.78 0.31 11.00
CA VAL A 101 4.08 -0.29 11.34
C VAL A 101 3.91 -1.40 12.37
N ALA A 102 3.23 -1.11 13.48
CA ALA A 102 3.04 -2.08 14.56
C ALA A 102 2.29 -3.35 14.13
N GLU A 103 1.29 -3.25 13.26
CA GLU A 103 0.47 -4.39 12.85
C GLU A 103 0.97 -5.05 11.56
N HIS A 104 1.11 -4.28 10.48
CA HIS A 104 1.45 -4.86 9.17
C HIS A 104 2.93 -5.21 9.12
N VAL A 105 3.81 -4.26 9.42
CA VAL A 105 5.25 -4.49 9.27
C VAL A 105 5.76 -5.47 10.34
N MET A 106 5.41 -5.25 11.61
CA MET A 106 5.95 -6.08 12.70
C MET A 106 5.25 -7.42 12.85
N ARG A 107 3.94 -7.49 12.58
CA ARG A 107 3.13 -8.69 12.85
C ARG A 107 2.57 -9.35 11.60
N GLY A 108 2.78 -8.77 10.41
CA GLY A 108 2.23 -9.28 9.17
C GLY A 108 0.69 -9.19 9.11
N ARG A 109 0.05 -8.28 9.85
CA ARG A 109 -1.41 -8.14 9.85
C ARG A 109 -1.86 -6.86 9.16
N ILE A 110 -2.66 -7.00 8.12
CA ILE A 110 -3.21 -5.85 7.39
C ILE A 110 -4.25 -5.14 8.26
N VAL A 111 -4.09 -3.82 8.39
CA VAL A 111 -5.03 -2.94 9.10
C VAL A 111 -6.18 -2.59 8.16
N ARG A 112 -7.14 -3.52 8.01
CA ARG A 112 -8.22 -3.44 6.99
C ARG A 112 -9.09 -2.18 7.09
N GLU A 113 -9.20 -1.59 8.28
CA GLU A 113 -9.92 -0.33 8.51
C GLU A 113 -9.34 0.87 7.74
N TYR A 114 -8.06 0.81 7.32
CA TYR A 114 -7.39 1.87 6.55
C TYR A 114 -7.33 1.56 5.05
N VAL A 115 -7.94 0.45 4.62
CA VAL A 115 -7.97 0.05 3.21
C VAL A 115 -9.36 0.36 2.67
N GLU A 116 -9.45 1.39 1.84
CA GLU A 116 -10.68 1.73 1.15
C GLU A 116 -10.80 0.94 -0.16
N PRO A 117 -12.01 0.50 -0.55
CA PRO A 117 -12.21 -0.02 -1.90
C PRO A 117 -11.80 1.03 -2.94
N PRO A 118 -11.36 0.61 -4.14
CA PRO A 118 -11.23 1.55 -5.24
C PRO A 118 -12.54 2.33 -5.38
N GLY A 119 -12.47 3.67 -5.37
CA GLY A 119 -13.64 4.47 -5.72
C GLY A 119 -14.11 4.08 -7.12
N ILE A 120 -15.42 4.05 -7.34
CA ILE A 120 -15.99 3.83 -8.68
C ILE A 120 -15.48 4.99 -9.56
N HIS A 121 -14.64 4.69 -10.53
CA HIS A 121 -14.28 5.67 -11.56
C HIS A 121 -15.52 5.92 -12.42
N PRO A 122 -15.80 7.15 -12.88
CA PRO A 122 -16.95 7.42 -13.75
C PRO A 122 -17.00 6.56 -15.03
N SER A 123 -15.86 6.00 -15.43
CA SER A 123 -15.70 5.09 -16.57
C SER A 123 -15.70 3.60 -16.17
N ASP A 124 -15.80 3.27 -14.89
CA ASP A 124 -15.94 1.89 -14.46
C ASP A 124 -17.35 1.41 -14.82
N PRO A 125 -17.49 0.24 -15.49
CA PRO A 125 -18.81 -0.31 -15.74
C PRO A 125 -19.52 -0.55 -14.41
N VAL A 126 -20.73 0.02 -14.26
CA VAL A 126 -21.58 -0.19 -13.10
C VAL A 126 -21.83 -1.69 -12.98
N ALA A 127 -21.18 -2.34 -12.02
CA ALA A 127 -21.49 -3.71 -11.67
C ALA A 127 -22.89 -3.73 -11.07
N VAL A 128 -23.89 -3.99 -11.92
CA VAL A 128 -25.26 -4.26 -11.50
C VAL A 128 -25.22 -5.49 -10.59
N ARG A 129 -25.30 -5.26 -9.28
CA ARG A 129 -25.63 -6.31 -8.32
C ARG A 129 -27.14 -6.48 -8.34
N THR A 130 -27.67 -7.30 -9.23
CA THR A 130 -28.99 -7.90 -9.01
C THR A 130 -28.83 -8.89 -7.86
N LYS A 131 -29.31 -8.52 -6.69
CA LYS A 131 -29.67 -9.50 -5.66
C LYS A 131 -31.17 -9.65 -5.76
N ASP A 132 -31.59 -10.74 -6.40
CA ASP A 132 -32.98 -11.18 -6.44
C ASP A 132 -33.53 -11.30 -5.01
N SER A 133 -34.73 -10.76 -4.80
CA SER A 133 -35.64 -11.10 -3.71
C SER A 133 -37.06 -10.85 -4.19
#